data_AF-A0A497FZD9-F1
#
_entry.id   AF-A0A497FZD9-F1
#
_cell.length_a   1.000
_cell.length_b   1.000
_cell.length_c   1.000
_cell.angle_alpha   90.00
_cell.angle_beta   90.00
_cell.angle_gamma   90.00
#
_symmetry.space_group_name_H-M   'P 1'
#
loop_
_entity.id
_entity.type
_entity.pdbx_description
1 polymer ?
#
loop_
_entity_poly.entity_id
_entity_poly.type
_entity_poly.pdbx_seq_one_letter_code
_entity_poly.pdbx_strand_id
1 'polypeptide(L)'
;MKKILLLISLIAVIASMLYFTLTLKPPSLEVEVVSCSISIDKWRVERLFKLTLVNKGDSNITISEVKVNGATVKWASETPIITPGAKLRLYIYYPWAPLKKYSIEVITERGSVKTEVKAPELKERRLKLVNTGEVSFKGIVSVEVFFSDKECLPGCIKVVDEEGEETISQMWGYILYDSGYVKTAVVSFIANIPPKSSKVYKILLTSKPPEYEVEGILAVEESKNYIKVSNGLLTVGFNLSFAGSIDFFGDPSAGVNFAKIFKPPGTTLSELYFFHGFIDSVLDSNGKMYAIAMKTKVTVESKGPLLVVVKRKWNLRLSGQAFDFYALPVNESYLLYRFVIVLKEELGLGALAGTGEYTIYNPAGMGSFAISHVAVKKAEFFLTPSGETYAPLYPGLDIPAEKPVAACIDHETGVYVALLSNDPVHPIGYWHLSRQKFPWHIWKGDKPSPSTSEIGGYEYAKDLSFIAGVHKYMLCYVEQRSDPWRRGGIVIRPGTYSWMTAVGAVVKKDVVSELKSAENYFTKIVIEPAP
;
A
#
# COMPACT_ATOMS: atom_id res chain seq x y z
N MET A 1 20.58 74.04 7.16
CA MET A 1 19.53 73.17 6.56
C MET A 1 20.07 71.96 5.81
N LYS A 2 20.87 72.09 4.73
CA LYS A 2 21.35 70.93 3.93
C LYS A 2 22.09 69.85 4.74
N LYS A 3 22.97 70.23 5.67
CA LYS A 3 23.71 69.28 6.54
C LYS A 3 22.82 68.53 7.53
N ILE A 4 21.75 69.16 8.02
CA ILE A 4 20.80 68.55 8.96
C ILE A 4 19.92 67.53 8.21
N LEU A 5 19.48 67.86 7.00
CA LEU A 5 18.72 66.93 6.16
C LEU A 5 19.52 65.66 5.86
N LEU A 6 20.81 65.82 5.52
CA LEU A 6 21.73 64.71 5.21
C LEU A 6 21.95 63.78 6.42
N LEU A 7 22.02 64.36 7.63
CA LEU A 7 22.16 63.61 8.87
C LEU A 7 20.89 62.81 9.20
N ILE A 8 19.70 63.42 9.01
CA ILE A 8 18.41 62.76 9.23
C ILE A 8 18.22 61.60 8.23
N SER A 9 18.57 61.80 6.96
CA SER A 9 18.54 60.74 5.95
C SER A 9 19.47 59.58 6.30
N LEU A 10 20.69 59.88 6.78
CA LEU A 10 21.65 58.85 7.18
C LEU A 10 21.14 58.04 8.39
N ILE A 11 20.56 58.69 9.39
CA ILE A 11 19.95 58.03 10.56
C ILE A 11 18.77 57.15 10.13
N ALA A 12 17.92 57.63 9.21
CA ALA A 12 16.80 56.84 8.70
C ALA A 12 17.26 55.59 7.92
N VAL A 13 18.35 55.70 7.14
CA VAL A 13 18.95 54.55 6.43
C VAL A 13 19.56 53.56 7.41
N ILE A 14 20.28 54.02 8.43
CA ILE A 14 20.86 53.13 9.47
C ILE A 14 19.75 52.47 10.28
N ALA A 15 18.71 53.21 10.68
CA ALA A 15 17.57 52.68 11.44
C ALA A 15 16.76 51.66 10.62
N SER A 16 16.57 51.91 9.32
CA SER A 16 15.91 50.95 8.43
C SER A 16 16.76 49.72 8.15
N MET A 17 18.07 49.86 7.97
CA MET A 17 19.00 48.71 7.90
C MET A 17 18.99 47.90 9.21
N LEU A 18 19.05 48.56 10.38
CA LEU A 18 18.97 47.90 11.68
C LEU A 18 17.63 47.17 11.84
N TYR A 19 16.52 47.83 11.51
CA TYR A 19 15.18 47.27 11.55
C TYR A 19 15.08 46.03 10.65
N PHE A 20 15.58 46.10 9.41
CA PHE A 20 15.62 44.95 8.50
C PHE A 20 16.50 43.81 9.04
N THR A 21 17.69 44.10 9.57
CA THR A 21 18.55 43.06 10.16
C THR A 21 17.99 42.46 11.46
N LEU A 22 17.22 43.21 12.23
CA LEU A 22 16.59 42.75 13.48
C LEU A 22 15.26 42.01 13.23
N THR A 23 14.57 42.30 12.13
CA THR A 23 13.30 41.64 11.74
C THR A 23 13.49 40.44 10.83
N LEU A 24 14.58 40.39 10.03
CA LEU A 24 15.01 39.19 9.32
C LEU A 24 15.66 38.22 10.30
N LYS A 25 14.83 37.55 11.12
CA LYS A 25 15.31 36.40 11.89
C LYS A 25 15.88 35.36 10.90
N PRO A 26 17.09 34.84 11.12
CA PRO A 26 17.62 33.77 10.30
C PRO A 26 16.61 32.60 10.28
N PRO A 27 16.50 31.87 9.15
CA PRO A 27 15.56 30.77 9.05
C PRO A 27 15.79 29.83 10.22
N SER A 28 14.74 29.58 11.00
CA SER A 28 14.82 28.72 12.19
C SER A 28 15.08 27.26 11.84
N LEU A 29 15.02 26.90 10.57
CA LEU A 29 15.29 25.58 10.04
C LEU A 29 16.47 25.61 9.07
N GLU A 30 17.44 24.73 9.31
CA GLU A 30 18.62 24.55 8.46
C GLU A 30 18.67 23.11 7.92
N VAL A 31 19.12 22.94 6.68
CA VAL A 31 19.44 21.62 6.12
C VAL A 31 20.94 21.36 6.31
N GLU A 32 21.28 20.43 7.20
CA GLU A 32 22.68 20.08 7.49
C GLU A 32 23.24 19.08 6.47
N VAL A 33 22.42 18.11 6.06
CA VAL A 33 22.83 17.06 5.10
C VAL A 33 21.69 16.79 4.13
N VAL A 34 22.03 16.63 2.85
CA VAL A 34 21.14 16.10 1.82
C VAL A 34 21.88 14.99 1.06
N SER A 35 21.23 13.85 0.87
CA SER A 35 21.80 12.73 0.12
C SER A 35 20.73 11.99 -0.69
N CYS A 36 21.15 11.39 -1.79
CA CYS A 36 20.31 10.46 -2.56
C CYS A 36 20.54 9.04 -2.03
N SER A 37 19.47 8.27 -1.86
CA SER A 37 19.54 6.88 -1.40
C SER A 37 18.58 6.02 -2.21
N ILE A 38 18.92 4.74 -2.31
CA ILE A 38 17.96 3.68 -2.61
C ILE A 38 17.53 3.10 -1.27
N SER A 39 16.23 2.94 -1.08
CA SER A 39 15.63 2.27 0.06
C SER A 39 15.10 0.93 -0.40
N ILE A 40 15.47 -0.12 0.32
CA ILE A 40 14.91 -1.44 0.14
C ILE A 40 14.19 -1.79 1.44
N ASP A 41 12.88 -1.94 1.37
CA ASP A 41 12.04 -2.35 2.48
C ASP A 41 11.22 -3.56 2.05
N LYS A 42 11.56 -4.73 2.61
CA LYS A 42 11.04 -6.03 2.17
C LYS A 42 11.12 -6.15 0.63
N TRP A 43 9.96 -6.23 -0.02
CA TRP A 43 9.84 -6.47 -1.46
C TRP A 43 9.69 -5.15 -2.25
N ARG A 44 9.99 -3.99 -1.65
CA ARG A 44 9.90 -2.65 -2.25
C ARG A 44 11.29 -2.03 -2.44
N VAL A 45 11.54 -1.51 -3.63
CA VAL A 45 12.75 -0.78 -3.97
C VAL A 45 12.37 0.62 -4.45
N GLU A 46 12.71 1.62 -3.64
CA GLU A 46 12.33 3.01 -3.89
C GLU A 46 13.53 3.95 -3.78
N ARG A 47 13.59 4.94 -4.68
CA ARG A 47 14.58 6.00 -4.63
C ARG A 47 14.05 7.14 -3.77
N LEU A 48 14.91 7.70 -2.93
CA LEU A 48 14.54 8.80 -2.06
C LEU A 48 15.69 9.77 -1.82
N PHE A 49 15.36 10.97 -1.33
CA PHE A 49 16.31 11.88 -0.71
C PHE A 49 16.23 11.74 0.81
N LYS A 50 17.39 11.72 1.49
CA LYS A 50 17.49 11.79 2.95
C LYS A 50 18.02 13.16 3.33
N LEU A 51 17.24 13.90 4.13
CA LEU A 51 17.63 15.20 4.67
C LEU A 51 17.81 15.10 6.18
N THR A 52 18.85 15.75 6.70
CA THR A 52 18.99 16.04 8.12
C THR A 52 18.68 17.51 8.34
N LEU A 53 17.58 17.77 9.04
CA LEU A 53 17.10 19.10 9.35
C LEU A 53 17.46 19.46 10.80
N VAL A 54 17.82 20.70 11.06
CA VAL A 54 18.13 21.20 12.40
C VAL A 54 17.30 22.43 12.71
N ASN A 55 16.61 22.42 13.84
CA ASN A 55 15.92 23.60 14.34
C ASN A 55 16.91 24.49 15.11
N LYS A 56 17.28 25.62 14.52
CA LYS A 56 18.14 26.67 15.12
C LYS A 56 17.34 27.75 15.86
N GLY A 57 16.00 27.67 15.83
CA GLY A 57 15.11 28.57 16.52
C GLY A 57 14.92 28.25 18.01
N ASP A 58 14.06 29.04 18.64
CA ASP A 58 13.70 28.99 20.07
C ASP A 58 12.41 28.21 20.33
N SER A 59 11.74 27.74 19.29
CA SER A 59 10.40 27.14 19.37
C SER A 59 10.23 26.00 18.38
N ASN A 60 9.24 25.13 18.64
CA ASN A 60 8.95 23.98 17.78
C ASN A 60 8.63 24.42 16.35
N ILE A 61 9.06 23.61 15.39
CA ILE A 61 8.78 23.76 13.95
C ILE A 61 8.07 22.51 13.47
N THR A 62 7.00 22.65 12.71
CA THR A 62 6.22 21.57 12.12
C THR A 62 6.37 21.56 10.60
N ILE A 63 6.83 20.45 10.04
CA ILE A 63 6.89 20.28 8.59
C ILE A 63 5.46 20.12 8.06
N SER A 64 5.04 21.07 7.23
CA SER A 64 3.72 21.05 6.60
C SER A 64 3.77 20.35 5.25
N GLU A 65 4.79 20.66 4.46
CA GLU A 65 4.90 20.24 3.06
C GLU A 65 6.36 20.09 2.63
N VAL A 66 6.60 19.21 1.65
CA VAL A 66 7.89 19.06 1.00
C VAL A 66 7.68 19.09 -0.51
N LYS A 67 8.50 19.88 -1.21
CA LYS A 67 8.46 20.00 -2.67
C LYS A 67 9.78 19.59 -3.29
N VAL A 68 9.71 18.92 -4.43
CA VAL A 68 10.87 18.64 -5.30
C VAL A 68 10.60 19.29 -6.65
N ASN A 69 11.46 20.21 -7.07
CA ASN A 69 11.29 21.03 -8.28
C ASN A 69 9.91 21.72 -8.32
N GLY A 70 9.43 22.20 -7.17
CA GLY A 70 8.16 22.92 -7.02
C GLY A 70 6.90 22.03 -6.93
N ALA A 71 7.02 20.71 -7.14
CA ALA A 71 5.90 19.78 -6.99
C ALA A 71 5.87 19.17 -5.59
N THR A 72 4.69 19.15 -4.95
CA THR A 72 4.47 18.45 -3.68
C THR A 72 4.75 16.96 -3.84
N VAL A 73 5.46 16.38 -2.87
CA VAL A 73 5.87 14.98 -2.90
C VAL A 73 5.54 14.26 -1.61
N LYS A 74 5.51 12.92 -1.70
CA LYS A 74 5.38 12.01 -0.57
C LYS A 74 6.66 12.04 0.30
N TRP A 75 6.50 12.13 1.62
CA TRP A 75 7.62 12.14 2.57
C TRP A 75 7.24 11.48 3.91
N ALA A 76 8.25 11.03 4.67
CA ALA A 76 8.12 10.49 6.03
C ALA A 76 9.18 11.06 6.97
N SER A 77 8.83 11.13 8.25
CA SER A 77 9.76 11.31 9.37
C SER A 77 9.20 10.60 10.59
N GLU A 78 10.01 10.43 11.64
CA GLU A 78 9.54 9.87 12.92
C GLU A 78 8.47 10.74 13.56
N THR A 79 8.66 12.06 13.49
CA THR A 79 7.70 13.08 13.89
C THR A 79 7.74 14.23 12.88
N PRO A 80 6.60 14.88 12.57
CA PRO A 80 6.60 16.09 11.75
C PRO A 80 7.13 17.31 12.51
N ILE A 81 7.33 17.22 13.83
CA ILE A 81 7.72 18.33 14.71
C ILE A 81 9.21 18.22 15.04
N ILE A 82 9.95 19.33 14.90
CA ILE A 82 11.35 19.48 15.27
C ILE A 82 11.43 20.43 16.47
N THR A 83 11.85 19.92 17.62
CA THR A 83 12.06 20.72 18.83
C THR A 83 13.32 21.59 18.72
N PRO A 84 13.43 22.71 19.45
CA PRO A 84 14.60 23.58 19.44
C PRO A 84 15.91 22.83 19.68
N GLY A 85 16.92 23.07 18.85
CA GLY A 85 18.23 22.42 18.91
C GLY A 85 18.26 20.96 18.44
N ALA A 86 17.11 20.33 18.19
CA ALA A 86 17.05 18.94 17.77
C ALA A 86 17.30 18.78 16.26
N LYS A 87 17.73 17.57 15.90
CA LYS A 87 17.87 17.12 14.52
C LYS A 87 16.74 16.17 14.15
N LEU A 88 16.20 16.30 12.95
CA LEU A 88 15.21 15.38 12.39
C LEU A 88 15.71 14.80 11.08
N ARG A 89 15.52 13.50 10.89
CA ARG A 89 15.71 12.84 9.58
C ARG A 89 14.40 12.83 8.81
N LEU A 90 14.45 13.38 7.60
CA LEU A 90 13.34 13.43 6.66
C LEU A 90 13.64 12.55 5.44
N TYR A 91 12.72 11.66 5.10
CA TYR A 91 12.80 10.77 3.95
C TYR A 91 11.81 11.24 2.89
N ILE A 92 12.30 11.62 1.72
CA ILE A 92 11.49 12.18 0.62
C ILE A 92 11.45 11.15 -0.51
N TYR A 93 10.32 10.47 -0.66
CA TYR A 93 10.13 9.39 -1.63
C TYR A 93 9.92 9.98 -3.02
N TYR A 94 10.96 9.93 -3.83
CA TYR A 94 10.98 10.54 -5.16
C TYR A 94 11.95 9.78 -6.07
N PRO A 95 11.46 9.17 -7.17
CA PRO A 95 12.32 8.46 -8.10
C PRO A 95 13.15 9.46 -8.92
N TRP A 96 14.28 9.89 -8.37
CA TRP A 96 15.20 10.81 -9.03
C TRP A 96 15.82 10.13 -10.26
N ALA A 97 15.78 10.82 -11.41
CA ALA A 97 16.56 10.49 -12.60
C ALA A 97 18.08 10.70 -12.35
N PRO A 98 18.95 9.85 -12.93
CA PRO A 98 20.39 9.90 -12.71
C PRO A 98 21.02 11.21 -13.19
N LEU A 99 22.08 11.66 -12.49
CA LEU A 99 22.88 12.85 -12.82
C LEU A 99 22.12 14.21 -12.89
N LYS A 100 20.80 14.20 -12.71
CA LYS A 100 19.96 15.40 -12.71
C LYS A 100 20.10 16.15 -11.39
N LYS A 101 20.03 17.48 -11.46
CA LYS A 101 19.96 18.35 -10.27
C LYS A 101 18.51 18.53 -9.83
N TYR A 102 18.30 18.55 -8.52
CA TYR A 102 17.00 18.72 -7.88
C TYR A 102 17.06 19.86 -6.88
N SER A 103 16.02 20.69 -6.88
CA SER A 103 15.75 21.64 -5.80
C SER A 103 14.74 21.03 -4.85
N ILE A 104 15.07 20.97 -3.57
CA ILE A 104 14.23 20.45 -2.50
C ILE A 104 13.86 21.60 -1.58
N GLU A 105 12.57 21.80 -1.38
CA GLU A 105 12.02 22.81 -0.46
C GLU A 105 11.24 22.12 0.65
N VAL A 106 11.61 22.39 1.90
CA VAL A 106 10.87 21.95 3.09
C VAL A 106 10.13 23.17 3.63
N ILE A 107 8.81 23.09 3.65
CA ILE A 107 7.90 24.16 4.09
C ILE A 107 7.38 23.82 5.48
N THR A 108 7.33 24.83 6.32
CA THR A 108 6.89 24.76 7.71
C THR A 108 5.93 25.91 8.01
N GLU A 109 5.28 25.88 9.17
CA GLU A 109 4.44 26.99 9.64
C GLU A 109 5.22 28.29 9.90
N ARG A 110 6.56 28.24 9.89
CA ARG A 110 7.46 29.38 10.17
C ARG A 110 8.32 29.80 8.98
N GLY A 111 8.03 29.27 7.79
CA GLY A 111 8.78 29.56 6.56
C GLY A 111 9.29 28.31 5.88
N SER A 112 10.19 28.48 4.91
CA SER A 112 10.71 27.41 4.07
C SER A 112 12.23 27.41 4.00
N VAL A 113 12.84 26.24 3.93
CA VAL A 113 14.27 26.07 3.63
C VAL A 113 14.43 25.34 2.29
N LYS A 114 15.39 25.80 1.47
CA LYS A 114 15.69 25.21 0.16
C LYS A 114 17.12 24.66 0.15
N THR A 115 17.29 23.54 -0.53
CA THR A 115 18.60 22.93 -0.79
C THR A 115 18.63 22.35 -2.21
N GLU A 116 19.82 22.14 -2.75
CA GLU A 116 20.02 21.50 -4.04
C GLU A 116 20.88 20.25 -3.89
N VAL A 117 20.56 19.23 -4.69
CA VAL A 117 21.34 17.99 -4.75
C VAL A 117 21.41 17.48 -6.19
N LYS A 118 22.59 17.01 -6.59
CA LYS A 118 22.76 16.29 -7.85
C LYS A 118 22.62 14.79 -7.57
N ALA A 119 21.70 14.15 -8.27
CA ALA A 119 21.54 12.70 -8.19
C ALA A 119 22.80 11.97 -8.70
N PRO A 120 23.18 10.84 -8.09
CA PRO A 120 24.27 10.03 -8.58
C PRO A 120 23.92 9.38 -9.93
N GLU A 121 24.92 8.77 -10.56
CA GLU A 121 24.67 7.88 -11.68
C GLU A 121 23.95 6.60 -11.20
N LEU A 122 23.07 6.04 -12.05
CA LEU A 122 22.40 4.76 -11.80
C LEU A 122 22.37 3.99 -13.11
N LYS A 123 23.27 3.03 -13.25
CA LYS A 123 23.38 2.19 -14.47
C LYS A 123 22.44 1.00 -14.43
N GLU A 124 22.33 0.36 -13.26
CA GLU A 124 21.53 -0.84 -13.04
C GLU A 124 21.00 -0.89 -11.61
N ARG A 125 19.97 -1.71 -11.38
CA ARG A 125 19.43 -1.95 -10.04
C ARG A 125 19.79 -3.37 -9.62
N ARG A 126 20.68 -3.48 -8.63
CA ARG A 126 21.13 -4.76 -8.07
C ARG A 126 20.32 -5.09 -6.84
N LEU A 127 19.81 -6.33 -6.80
CA LEU A 127 19.05 -6.88 -5.70
C LEU A 127 19.79 -8.11 -5.19
N LYS A 128 20.32 -8.03 -3.97
CA LYS A 128 20.88 -9.19 -3.31
C LYS A 128 19.75 -9.89 -2.56
N LEU A 129 19.40 -11.09 -2.99
CA LEU A 129 18.41 -11.93 -2.32
C LEU A 129 19.15 -12.90 -1.40
N VAL A 130 18.86 -12.83 -0.10
CA VAL A 130 19.45 -13.69 0.92
C VAL A 130 18.41 -14.70 1.37
N ASN A 131 18.71 -15.99 1.20
CA ASN A 131 17.92 -17.08 1.78
C ASN A 131 18.48 -17.43 3.15
N THR A 132 17.75 -17.04 4.20
CA THR A 132 18.12 -17.35 5.58
C THR A 132 17.67 -18.74 6.04
N GLY A 133 16.95 -19.47 5.18
CA GLY A 133 16.42 -20.80 5.47
C GLY A 133 17.42 -21.94 5.27
N GLU A 134 17.07 -23.09 5.86
CA GLU A 134 17.81 -24.36 5.76
C GLU A 134 17.54 -25.13 4.45
N VAL A 135 16.61 -24.65 3.62
CA VAL A 135 16.19 -25.29 2.36
C VAL A 135 16.39 -24.33 1.21
N SER A 136 16.72 -24.84 0.02
CA SER A 136 16.83 -24.04 -1.21
C SER A 136 15.51 -23.35 -1.49
N PHE A 137 15.58 -22.06 -1.77
CA PHE A 137 14.45 -21.32 -2.31
C PHE A 137 14.42 -21.48 -3.82
N LYS A 138 13.30 -21.97 -4.36
CA LYS A 138 13.02 -21.95 -5.80
C LYS A 138 11.59 -21.47 -5.98
N GLY A 139 11.41 -20.29 -6.57
CA GLY A 139 10.09 -19.70 -6.70
C GLY A 139 10.09 -18.34 -7.38
N ILE A 140 8.91 -17.74 -7.47
CA ILE A 140 8.71 -16.41 -8.05
C ILE A 140 8.92 -15.36 -6.97
N VAL A 141 9.90 -14.48 -7.18
CA VAL A 141 10.13 -13.26 -6.39
C VAL A 141 9.48 -12.10 -7.11
N SER A 142 8.82 -11.19 -6.39
CA SER A 142 8.06 -10.09 -6.97
C SER A 142 8.43 -8.77 -6.32
N VAL A 143 9.22 -7.93 -6.98
CA VAL A 143 9.76 -6.71 -6.37
C VAL A 143 9.04 -5.50 -6.92
N GLU A 144 8.49 -4.66 -6.05
CA GLU A 144 7.93 -3.38 -6.43
C GLU A 144 9.05 -2.37 -6.68
N VAL A 145 9.01 -1.69 -7.83
CA VAL A 145 10.05 -0.74 -8.23
C VAL A 145 9.47 0.55 -8.79
N PHE A 146 10.13 1.67 -8.46
CA PHE A 146 9.75 3.02 -8.85
C PHE A 146 10.71 3.60 -9.88
N PHE A 147 10.15 4.24 -10.92
CA PHE A 147 10.86 4.76 -12.09
C PHE A 147 10.68 6.27 -12.18
N SER A 148 11.72 6.97 -12.60
CA SER A 148 11.63 8.38 -12.95
C SER A 148 10.91 8.51 -14.28
N ASP A 149 10.28 9.66 -14.51
CA ASP A 149 9.65 9.91 -15.80
C ASP A 149 10.69 9.84 -16.92
N LYS A 150 10.32 9.22 -18.06
CA LYS A 150 11.18 8.92 -19.22
C LYS A 150 12.26 7.86 -19.00
N GLU A 151 12.23 7.11 -17.90
CA GLU A 151 13.24 6.07 -17.62
C GLU A 151 12.89 4.69 -18.20
N CYS A 152 11.65 4.24 -18.05
CA CYS A 152 11.25 2.89 -18.43
C CYS A 152 9.91 2.87 -19.16
N LEU A 153 9.85 2.18 -20.30
CA LEU A 153 8.61 1.89 -21.00
C LEU A 153 7.94 0.62 -20.44
N PRO A 154 6.62 0.46 -20.62
CA PRO A 154 5.91 -0.75 -20.18
C PRO A 154 6.52 -2.02 -20.75
N GLY A 155 6.74 -3.02 -19.89
CA GLY A 155 7.31 -4.32 -20.28
C GLY A 155 8.81 -4.31 -20.62
N CYS A 156 9.46 -3.14 -20.70
CA CYS A 156 10.84 -3.01 -21.18
C CYS A 156 11.88 -3.19 -20.05
N ILE A 157 11.78 -4.32 -19.35
CA ILE A 157 12.76 -4.77 -18.36
C ILE A 157 13.14 -6.21 -18.63
N LYS A 158 14.38 -6.55 -18.26
CA LYS A 158 14.83 -7.93 -18.11
C LYS A 158 15.56 -8.10 -16.79
N VAL A 159 15.64 -9.33 -16.31
CA VAL A 159 16.39 -9.67 -15.10
C VAL A 159 17.48 -10.66 -15.46
N VAL A 160 18.70 -10.39 -14.98
CA VAL A 160 19.82 -11.32 -15.11
C VAL A 160 20.35 -11.68 -13.72
N ASP A 161 20.94 -12.87 -13.57
CA ASP A 161 21.62 -13.27 -12.34
C ASP A 161 23.05 -12.69 -12.25
N GLU A 162 23.83 -13.20 -11.30
CA GLU A 162 25.19 -12.74 -11.03
C GLU A 162 26.19 -13.20 -12.09
N GLU A 163 25.91 -14.34 -12.72
CA GLU A 163 26.62 -14.89 -13.87
C GLU A 163 26.29 -14.15 -15.18
N GLY A 164 25.20 -13.38 -15.20
CA GLY A 164 24.74 -12.61 -16.36
C GLY A 164 23.75 -13.35 -17.24
N GLU A 165 23.30 -14.52 -16.80
CA GLU A 165 22.28 -15.32 -17.48
C GLU A 165 20.90 -14.71 -17.24
N GLU A 166 20.07 -14.71 -18.29
CA GLU A 166 18.73 -14.14 -18.21
C GLU A 166 17.79 -15.09 -17.46
N THR A 167 17.05 -14.53 -16.48
CA THR A 167 15.96 -15.24 -15.83
C THR A 167 14.62 -14.81 -16.41
N ILE A 168 13.68 -15.76 -16.54
CA ILE A 168 12.32 -15.48 -16.96
C ILE A 168 11.74 -14.43 -16.00
N SER A 169 11.29 -13.32 -16.57
CA SER A 169 10.79 -12.18 -15.82
C SER A 169 9.52 -11.60 -16.43
N GLN A 170 8.74 -10.89 -15.63
CA GLN A 170 7.49 -10.27 -16.05
C GLN A 170 7.30 -8.96 -15.29
N MET A 171 7.17 -7.86 -16.02
CA MET A 171 6.66 -6.60 -15.47
C MET A 171 5.14 -6.62 -15.46
N TRP A 172 4.53 -6.27 -14.33
CA TRP A 172 3.08 -6.12 -14.23
C TRP A 172 2.69 -5.06 -13.21
N GLY A 173 1.39 -4.77 -13.15
CA GLY A 173 0.85 -3.86 -12.16
C GLY A 173 1.19 -2.39 -12.45
N TYR A 174 1.68 -2.06 -13.63
CA TYR A 174 2.35 -0.78 -13.80
C TYR A 174 1.37 0.42 -13.85
N ILE A 175 1.81 1.53 -13.26
CA ILE A 175 1.17 2.85 -13.36
C ILE A 175 2.04 3.71 -14.26
N LEU A 176 1.40 4.52 -15.11
CA LEU A 176 2.08 5.40 -16.06
C LEU A 176 2.07 6.86 -15.60
N TYR A 177 3.12 7.58 -15.96
CA TYR A 177 3.09 9.04 -16.10
C TYR A 177 2.28 9.44 -17.33
N ASP A 178 1.89 10.72 -17.40
CA ASP A 178 1.19 11.28 -18.57
C ASP A 178 2.05 11.20 -19.86
N SER A 179 3.38 11.07 -19.71
CA SER A 179 4.33 10.83 -20.81
C SER A 179 4.23 9.43 -21.43
N GLY A 180 3.47 8.51 -20.81
CA GLY A 180 3.40 7.10 -21.19
C GLY A 180 4.47 6.19 -20.58
N TYR A 181 5.43 6.74 -19.82
CA TYR A 181 6.47 5.96 -19.14
C TYR A 181 5.98 5.41 -17.81
N VAL A 182 6.58 4.30 -17.37
CA VAL A 182 6.26 3.65 -16.10
C VAL A 182 6.68 4.55 -14.95
N LYS A 183 5.79 4.70 -13.97
CA LYS A 183 6.01 5.36 -12.68
C LYS A 183 6.36 4.36 -11.59
N THR A 184 5.60 3.28 -11.52
CA THR A 184 5.83 2.16 -10.61
C THR A 184 5.30 0.88 -11.22
N ALA A 185 5.93 -0.25 -10.94
CA ALA A 185 5.54 -1.57 -11.40
C ALA A 185 6.02 -2.65 -10.42
N VAL A 186 5.52 -3.86 -10.56
CA VAL A 186 6.11 -5.06 -9.97
C VAL A 186 6.92 -5.78 -11.03
N VAL A 187 8.13 -6.19 -10.68
CA VAL A 187 9.00 -7.03 -11.48
C VAL A 187 9.04 -8.40 -10.82
N SER A 188 8.40 -9.38 -11.46
CA SER A 188 8.42 -10.77 -11.02
C SER A 188 9.45 -11.57 -11.82
N PHE A 189 10.19 -12.45 -11.17
CA PHE A 189 11.18 -13.31 -11.82
C PHE A 189 11.40 -14.60 -11.03
N ILE A 190 11.90 -15.64 -11.71
CA ILE A 190 12.26 -16.89 -11.06
C ILE A 190 13.60 -16.71 -10.36
N ALA A 191 13.65 -17.02 -9.06
CA ALA A 191 14.88 -17.07 -8.29
C ALA A 191 15.13 -18.48 -7.77
N ASN A 192 16.41 -18.89 -7.81
CA ASN A 192 16.90 -20.12 -7.21
C ASN A 192 18.08 -19.80 -6.29
N ILE A 193 17.88 -19.90 -4.97
CA ILE A 193 18.84 -19.47 -3.96
C ILE A 193 19.10 -20.65 -3.02
N PRO A 194 20.33 -21.19 -2.99
CA PRO A 194 20.69 -22.28 -2.07
C PRO A 194 20.42 -21.95 -0.59
N PRO A 195 20.35 -22.96 0.30
CA PRO A 195 20.18 -22.75 1.73
C PRO A 195 21.26 -21.83 2.30
N LYS A 196 20.89 -20.96 3.24
CA LYS A 196 21.84 -20.07 3.97
C LYS A 196 22.80 -19.30 3.06
N SER A 197 22.34 -18.91 1.88
CA SER A 197 23.17 -18.27 0.85
C SER A 197 22.50 -17.02 0.31
N SER A 198 23.19 -16.32 -0.57
CA SER A 198 22.62 -15.18 -1.29
C SER A 198 23.00 -15.23 -2.76
N LYS A 199 22.11 -14.69 -3.60
CA LYS A 199 22.38 -14.43 -5.02
C LYS A 199 22.06 -12.99 -5.37
N VAL A 200 22.81 -12.42 -6.31
CA VAL A 200 22.53 -11.08 -6.85
C VAL A 200 21.76 -11.19 -8.16
N TYR A 201 20.67 -10.45 -8.27
CA TYR A 201 19.91 -10.27 -9.50
C TYR A 201 19.97 -8.81 -9.93
N LYS A 202 20.05 -8.56 -11.23
CA LYS A 202 20.11 -7.21 -11.80
C LYS A 202 18.87 -6.96 -12.64
N ILE A 203 18.12 -5.91 -12.30
CA ILE A 203 17.03 -5.41 -13.15
C ILE A 203 17.64 -4.44 -14.16
N LEU A 204 17.55 -4.80 -15.44
CA LEU A 204 18.09 -4.04 -16.55
C LEU A 204 16.95 -3.44 -17.39
N LEU A 205 17.12 -2.19 -17.79
CA LEU A 205 16.20 -1.51 -18.71
C LEU A 205 16.53 -1.93 -20.14
N THR A 206 15.50 -2.24 -20.92
CA THR A 206 15.64 -2.61 -22.33
C THR A 206 14.89 -1.61 -23.23
N SER A 207 15.13 -1.69 -24.54
CA SER A 207 14.38 -0.89 -25.53
C SER A 207 13.09 -1.57 -26.00
N LYS A 208 12.97 -2.89 -25.78
CA LYS A 208 11.81 -3.72 -26.13
C LYS A 208 11.52 -4.72 -25.01
N PRO A 209 10.25 -5.15 -24.84
CA PRO A 209 9.94 -6.23 -23.92
C PRO A 209 10.69 -7.51 -24.27
N PRO A 210 11.18 -8.28 -23.28
CA PRO A 210 11.73 -9.61 -23.52
C PRO A 210 10.64 -10.56 -24.05
N GLU A 211 11.05 -11.49 -24.91
CA GLU A 211 10.17 -12.50 -25.49
C GLU A 211 10.42 -13.83 -24.78
N TYR A 212 9.39 -14.33 -24.08
CA TYR A 212 9.42 -15.63 -23.40
C TYR A 212 8.31 -16.50 -23.96
N GLU A 213 8.58 -17.81 -24.08
CA GLU A 213 7.52 -18.78 -24.35
C GLU A 213 6.56 -18.86 -23.16
N VAL A 214 5.26 -18.83 -23.44
CA VAL A 214 4.21 -18.95 -22.42
C VAL A 214 3.70 -20.39 -22.46
N GLU A 215 4.05 -21.18 -21.46
CA GLU A 215 3.51 -22.53 -21.31
C GLU A 215 2.01 -22.48 -20.91
N GLY A 216 1.22 -23.38 -21.49
CA GLY A 216 -0.26 -23.36 -21.47
C GLY A 216 -0.95 -23.71 -20.16
N ILE A 217 -0.33 -23.51 -18.99
CA ILE A 217 -0.91 -23.83 -17.68
C ILE A 217 -1.97 -22.78 -17.26
N LEU A 218 -1.81 -21.53 -17.72
CA LEU A 218 -2.71 -20.42 -17.38
C LEU A 218 -3.87 -20.33 -18.38
N ALA A 219 -5.07 -20.70 -17.94
CA ALA A 219 -6.30 -20.54 -18.70
C ALA A 219 -6.98 -19.20 -18.36
N VAL A 220 -7.29 -18.41 -19.40
CA VAL A 220 -8.05 -17.15 -19.25
C VAL A 220 -9.29 -17.20 -20.13
N GLU A 221 -10.44 -17.04 -19.50
CA GLU A 221 -11.74 -16.97 -20.16
C GLU A 221 -12.33 -15.58 -19.97
N GLU A 222 -12.68 -14.92 -21.07
CA GLU A 222 -13.21 -13.55 -21.07
C GLU A 222 -14.58 -13.52 -21.75
N SER A 223 -15.55 -12.94 -21.07
CA SER A 223 -16.87 -12.66 -21.63
C SER A 223 -17.29 -11.23 -21.32
N LYS A 224 -18.46 -10.81 -21.84
CA LYS A 224 -19.03 -9.51 -21.48
C LYS A 224 -19.39 -9.38 -19.99
N ASN A 225 -19.57 -10.51 -19.30
CA ASN A 225 -20.12 -10.55 -17.95
C ASN A 225 -19.10 -10.98 -16.89
N TYR A 226 -18.01 -11.64 -17.30
CA TYR A 226 -16.99 -12.12 -16.36
C TYR A 226 -15.60 -12.21 -17.01
N ILE A 227 -14.59 -12.24 -16.14
CA ILE A 227 -13.25 -12.74 -16.46
C ILE A 227 -12.99 -13.90 -15.50
N LYS A 228 -12.46 -15.02 -15.99
CA LYS A 228 -12.06 -16.16 -15.17
C LYS A 228 -10.62 -16.52 -15.51
N VAL A 229 -9.81 -16.69 -14.47
CA VAL A 229 -8.40 -17.06 -14.58
C VAL A 229 -8.18 -18.33 -13.77
N SER A 230 -7.50 -19.32 -14.33
CA SER A 230 -7.17 -20.57 -13.65
C SER A 230 -5.76 -21.01 -13.99
N ASN A 231 -5.06 -21.58 -13.01
CA ASN A 231 -3.75 -22.20 -13.18
C ASN A 231 -3.77 -23.72 -12.88
N GLY A 232 -4.96 -24.31 -12.82
CA GLY A 232 -5.16 -25.72 -12.46
C GLY A 232 -5.19 -26.00 -10.95
N LEU A 233 -4.62 -25.14 -10.10
CA LEU A 233 -4.65 -25.26 -8.63
C LEU A 233 -5.64 -24.30 -7.98
N LEU A 234 -5.71 -23.08 -8.52
CA LEU A 234 -6.53 -21.98 -8.05
C LEU A 234 -7.26 -21.39 -9.24
N THR A 235 -8.53 -21.09 -9.04
CA THR A 235 -9.37 -20.37 -9.99
C THR A 235 -9.89 -19.10 -9.34
N VAL A 236 -9.85 -18.01 -10.10
CA VAL A 236 -10.35 -16.70 -9.69
C VAL A 236 -11.37 -16.20 -10.72
N GLY A 237 -12.58 -15.93 -10.27
CA GLY A 237 -13.69 -15.41 -11.07
C GLY A 237 -13.99 -13.96 -10.72
N PHE A 238 -14.01 -13.08 -11.73
CA PHE A 238 -14.32 -11.67 -11.63
C PHE A 238 -15.66 -11.39 -12.28
N ASN A 239 -16.61 -10.84 -11.51
CA ASN A 239 -17.94 -10.55 -12.00
C ASN A 239 -18.05 -9.10 -12.52
N LEU A 240 -18.11 -8.93 -13.84
CA LEU A 240 -18.17 -7.61 -14.47
C LEU A 240 -19.51 -6.89 -14.23
N SER A 241 -20.58 -7.63 -13.94
CA SER A 241 -21.88 -7.04 -13.55
C SER A 241 -21.85 -6.43 -12.15
N PHE A 242 -20.89 -6.85 -11.32
CA PHE A 242 -20.64 -6.32 -9.98
C PHE A 242 -19.28 -5.64 -9.92
N ALA A 243 -19.00 -4.77 -10.89
CA ALA A 243 -17.84 -3.89 -10.89
C ALA A 243 -16.46 -4.61 -10.83
N GLY A 244 -16.43 -5.89 -11.19
CA GLY A 244 -15.24 -6.75 -11.12
C GLY A 244 -14.99 -7.39 -9.77
N SER A 245 -15.95 -7.39 -8.85
CA SER A 245 -15.83 -8.12 -7.59
C SER A 245 -15.56 -9.60 -7.83
N ILE A 246 -14.71 -10.19 -6.99
CA ILE A 246 -14.40 -11.61 -7.06
C ILE A 246 -15.54 -12.41 -6.42
N ASP A 247 -16.18 -13.26 -7.21
CA ASP A 247 -17.28 -14.14 -6.81
C ASP A 247 -16.89 -15.63 -6.80
N PHE A 248 -15.69 -15.94 -7.32
CA PHE A 248 -15.08 -17.25 -7.20
C PHE A 248 -13.61 -17.12 -6.80
N PHE A 249 -13.21 -17.78 -5.72
CA PHE A 249 -11.81 -17.96 -5.32
C PHE A 249 -11.68 -19.32 -4.65
N GLY A 250 -10.91 -20.24 -5.25
CA GLY A 250 -10.72 -21.58 -4.72
C GLY A 250 -10.41 -22.60 -5.81
N ASP A 251 -10.58 -23.88 -5.46
CA ASP A 251 -10.34 -25.01 -6.34
C ASP A 251 -11.68 -25.61 -6.80
N PRO A 252 -12.07 -25.43 -8.09
CA PRO A 252 -13.29 -26.00 -8.63
C PRO A 252 -13.32 -27.54 -8.58
N SER A 253 -12.16 -28.20 -8.74
CA SER A 253 -12.06 -29.66 -8.74
C SER A 253 -12.31 -30.27 -7.36
N ALA A 254 -11.91 -29.53 -6.31
CA ALA A 254 -12.21 -29.87 -4.92
C ALA A 254 -13.62 -29.42 -4.47
N GLY A 255 -14.37 -28.70 -5.32
CA GLY A 255 -15.69 -28.16 -4.99
C GLY A 255 -15.66 -27.01 -3.97
N VAL A 256 -14.52 -26.31 -3.83
CA VAL A 256 -14.32 -25.26 -2.83
C VAL A 256 -14.39 -23.88 -3.47
N ASN A 257 -15.24 -23.01 -2.92
CA ASN A 257 -15.29 -21.58 -3.24
C ASN A 257 -15.38 -20.76 -1.95
N PHE A 258 -14.32 -20.00 -1.68
CA PHE A 258 -14.21 -19.10 -0.53
C PHE A 258 -14.86 -17.73 -0.78
N ALA A 259 -15.17 -17.40 -2.02
CA ALA A 259 -15.73 -16.11 -2.40
C ALA A 259 -17.27 -16.13 -2.38
N LYS A 260 -17.84 -14.98 -2.02
CA LYS A 260 -19.25 -14.65 -2.21
C LYS A 260 -19.37 -13.14 -2.32
N ILE A 261 -20.13 -12.65 -3.29
CA ILE A 261 -20.52 -11.24 -3.30
C ILE A 261 -21.58 -11.04 -2.23
N PHE A 262 -21.27 -10.22 -1.23
CA PHE A 262 -22.27 -9.78 -0.27
C PHE A 262 -23.07 -8.62 -0.84
N LYS A 263 -24.40 -8.78 -0.86
CA LYS A 263 -25.37 -7.77 -1.27
C LYS A 263 -26.52 -7.76 -0.25
N PRO A 264 -26.68 -6.70 0.57
CA PRO A 264 -27.81 -6.56 1.44
C PRO A 264 -29.13 -6.43 0.66
N PRO A 265 -30.24 -6.90 1.23
CA PRO A 265 -31.57 -6.71 0.65
C PRO A 265 -31.88 -5.22 0.40
N GLY A 266 -32.58 -4.92 -0.71
CA GLY A 266 -33.04 -3.56 -1.04
C GLY A 266 -31.95 -2.61 -1.58
N THR A 267 -30.69 -3.06 -1.68
CA THR A 267 -29.59 -2.23 -2.15
C THR A 267 -29.56 -2.13 -3.68
N THR A 268 -29.50 -0.90 -4.17
CA THR A 268 -29.30 -0.62 -5.60
C THR A 268 -27.80 -0.70 -5.95
N LEU A 269 -27.44 -0.99 -7.21
CA LEU A 269 -26.03 -1.02 -7.64
C LEU A 269 -25.32 0.35 -7.50
N SER A 270 -26.09 1.43 -7.29
CA SER A 270 -25.60 2.76 -6.93
C SER A 270 -25.19 2.90 -5.46
N GLU A 271 -25.57 1.96 -4.60
CA GLU A 271 -25.40 2.00 -3.14
C GLU A 271 -24.27 1.06 -2.69
N LEU A 272 -23.09 1.32 -3.24
CA LEU A 272 -21.87 0.52 -3.08
C LEU A 272 -21.30 0.48 -1.66
N TYR A 273 -21.87 1.23 -0.71
CA TYR A 273 -21.54 1.12 0.71
C TYR A 273 -21.84 -0.27 1.31
N PHE A 274 -22.49 -1.11 0.52
CA PHE A 274 -23.02 -2.38 0.95
C PHE A 274 -22.41 -3.60 0.25
N PHE A 275 -21.74 -3.44 -0.90
CA PHE A 275 -21.20 -4.56 -1.66
C PHE A 275 -19.76 -4.84 -1.27
N HIS A 276 -19.42 -6.12 -1.10
CA HIS A 276 -18.05 -6.55 -0.81
C HIS A 276 -17.81 -7.90 -1.49
N GLY A 277 -16.74 -7.98 -2.29
CA GLY A 277 -16.29 -9.22 -2.92
C GLY A 277 -15.24 -9.93 -2.06
N PHE A 278 -14.63 -10.99 -2.59
CA PHE A 278 -13.64 -11.76 -1.82
C PHE A 278 -12.42 -10.95 -1.35
N ILE A 279 -11.87 -10.07 -2.19
CA ILE A 279 -10.76 -9.18 -1.80
C ILE A 279 -10.87 -7.85 -2.53
N ASP A 280 -10.91 -6.78 -1.75
CA ASP A 280 -11.06 -5.41 -2.21
C ASP A 280 -10.18 -4.47 -1.35
N SER A 281 -9.98 -3.24 -1.82
CA SER A 281 -9.53 -2.12 -0.98
C SER A 281 -10.67 -1.18 -0.65
N VAL A 282 -10.65 -0.59 0.54
CA VAL A 282 -11.65 0.39 0.98
C VAL A 282 -10.97 1.72 1.28
N LEU A 283 -11.46 2.78 0.65
CA LEU A 283 -11.11 4.17 0.94
C LEU A 283 -12.42 4.92 1.23
N ASP A 284 -12.42 5.77 2.24
CA ASP A 284 -13.53 6.67 2.57
C ASP A 284 -12.96 8.02 3.03
N SER A 285 -13.53 9.13 2.54
CA SER A 285 -13.03 10.46 2.84
C SER A 285 -14.20 11.43 2.97
N ASN A 286 -14.11 12.31 3.96
CA ASN A 286 -15.00 13.46 4.17
C ASN A 286 -16.50 13.10 4.28
N GLY A 287 -16.82 12.00 4.97
CA GLY A 287 -18.20 11.54 5.17
C GLY A 287 -18.89 11.05 3.89
N LYS A 288 -18.13 10.94 2.79
CA LYS A 288 -18.56 10.36 1.53
C LYS A 288 -17.75 9.09 1.35
N MET A 289 -18.38 7.95 1.69
CA MET A 289 -17.82 6.65 1.35
C MET A 289 -17.50 6.66 -0.14
N TYR A 290 -16.22 6.45 -0.47
CA TYR A 290 -15.79 6.29 -1.85
C TYR A 290 -16.19 4.89 -2.28
N ALA A 291 -17.50 4.76 -2.47
CA ALA A 291 -18.18 3.73 -3.23
C ALA A 291 -17.80 3.88 -4.72
N ILE A 292 -16.50 3.83 -5.01
CA ILE A 292 -15.92 3.99 -6.35
C ILE A 292 -15.96 2.63 -7.06
N ALA A 293 -17.15 2.09 -7.21
CA ALA A 293 -17.40 1.01 -8.17
C ALA A 293 -18.28 1.48 -9.33
N MET A 294 -18.84 2.71 -9.28
CA MET A 294 -19.73 3.22 -10.32
C MET A 294 -19.06 3.43 -11.70
N LYS A 295 -17.73 3.33 -11.82
CA LYS A 295 -17.00 3.40 -13.09
C LYS A 295 -15.72 2.56 -13.06
N THR A 296 -15.76 1.35 -12.49
CA THR A 296 -14.58 0.48 -12.54
C THR A 296 -14.39 -0.08 -13.94
N LYS A 297 -13.15 -0.03 -14.42
CA LYS A 297 -12.74 -0.75 -15.63
C LYS A 297 -11.91 -1.95 -15.21
N VAL A 298 -12.39 -3.14 -15.55
CA VAL A 298 -11.74 -4.41 -15.25
C VAL A 298 -11.25 -4.99 -16.57
N THR A 299 -9.98 -5.35 -16.63
CA THR A 299 -9.33 -5.87 -17.84
C THR A 299 -8.22 -6.82 -17.47
N VAL A 300 -7.95 -7.81 -18.32
CA VAL A 300 -6.67 -8.52 -18.27
C VAL A 300 -5.57 -7.54 -18.67
N GLU A 301 -4.64 -7.25 -17.76
CA GLU A 301 -3.50 -6.36 -18.02
C GLU A 301 -2.40 -7.09 -18.78
N SER A 302 -2.06 -8.31 -18.34
CA SER A 302 -1.01 -9.12 -18.97
C SER A 302 -1.29 -10.61 -18.82
N LYS A 303 -0.85 -11.36 -19.84
CA LYS A 303 -0.79 -12.83 -19.87
C LYS A 303 0.68 -13.15 -20.15
N GLY A 304 1.47 -13.37 -19.11
CA GLY A 304 2.90 -13.58 -19.23
C GLY A 304 3.34 -14.99 -18.83
N PRO A 305 4.64 -15.28 -18.92
CA PRO A 305 5.18 -16.60 -18.65
C PRO A 305 5.12 -17.00 -17.18
N LEU A 306 4.98 -16.03 -16.26
CA LEU A 306 4.94 -16.28 -14.82
C LEU A 306 3.54 -16.12 -14.24
N LEU A 307 2.76 -15.17 -14.76
CA LEU A 307 1.52 -14.72 -14.14
C LEU A 307 0.49 -14.26 -15.19
N VAL A 308 -0.79 -14.45 -14.90
CA VAL A 308 -1.88 -13.64 -15.48
C VAL A 308 -2.26 -12.54 -14.51
N VAL A 309 -2.38 -11.32 -15.01
CA VAL A 309 -2.75 -10.16 -14.18
C VAL A 309 -4.07 -9.58 -14.64
N VAL A 310 -5.03 -9.54 -13.73
CA VAL A 310 -6.28 -8.79 -13.90
C VAL A 310 -6.16 -7.46 -13.17
N LYS A 311 -6.51 -6.38 -13.86
CA LYS A 311 -6.49 -5.02 -13.33
C LYS A 311 -7.90 -4.48 -13.20
N ARG A 312 -8.21 -3.90 -12.05
CA ARG A 312 -9.40 -3.10 -11.81
C ARG A 312 -9.00 -1.66 -11.51
N LYS A 313 -9.49 -0.71 -12.30
CA LYS A 313 -9.21 0.74 -12.18
C LYS A 313 -10.43 1.49 -11.66
N TRP A 314 -10.20 2.43 -10.74
CA TRP A 314 -11.21 3.18 -9.99
C TRP A 314 -10.87 4.68 -10.11
N ASN A 315 -11.89 5.54 -10.14
CA ASN A 315 -11.72 7.00 -10.19
C ASN A 315 -12.05 7.64 -8.82
N LEU A 316 -11.05 8.21 -8.14
CA LEU A 316 -11.21 8.92 -6.86
C LEU A 316 -11.74 10.36 -7.06
N ARG A 317 -12.55 10.61 -8.10
CA ARG A 317 -13.07 11.93 -8.51
C ARG A 317 -11.94 12.94 -8.79
N LEU A 318 -11.88 14.02 -8.02
CA LEU A 318 -10.84 15.05 -8.15
C LEU A 318 -9.54 14.62 -7.47
N SER A 319 -9.63 13.76 -6.45
CA SER A 319 -8.48 13.38 -5.63
C SER A 319 -7.49 12.47 -6.35
N GLY A 320 -7.89 11.73 -7.40
CA GLY A 320 -6.97 10.89 -8.17
C GLY A 320 -7.54 9.58 -8.71
N GLN A 321 -6.71 8.52 -8.73
CA GLN A 321 -7.08 7.18 -9.23
C GLN A 321 -6.57 6.09 -8.28
N ALA A 322 -7.30 4.97 -8.23
CA ALA A 322 -6.89 3.77 -7.51
C ALA A 322 -6.94 2.55 -8.44
N PHE A 323 -6.11 1.55 -8.13
CA PHE A 323 -5.89 0.38 -8.96
C PHE A 323 -5.70 -0.85 -8.10
N ASP A 324 -6.42 -1.91 -8.44
CA ASP A 324 -6.22 -3.24 -7.90
C ASP A 324 -5.66 -4.11 -9.01
N PHE A 325 -4.61 -4.84 -8.67
CA PHE A 325 -3.97 -5.80 -9.53
C PHE A 325 -4.01 -7.16 -8.84
N TYR A 326 -4.53 -8.14 -9.57
CA TYR A 326 -4.70 -9.51 -9.14
C TYR A 326 -3.84 -10.38 -10.04
N ALA A 327 -2.65 -10.77 -9.57
CA ALA A 327 -1.72 -11.57 -10.34
C ALA A 327 -1.72 -13.03 -9.87
N LEU A 328 -2.23 -13.94 -10.71
CA LEU A 328 -2.27 -15.37 -10.47
C LEU A 328 -1.01 -16.03 -11.07
N PRO A 329 -0.14 -16.63 -10.25
CA PRO A 329 1.05 -17.33 -10.73
C PRO A 329 0.75 -18.66 -11.40
N VAL A 330 1.64 -19.12 -12.28
CA VAL A 330 1.50 -20.38 -13.04
C VAL A 330 1.29 -21.64 -12.19
N ASN A 331 1.94 -21.76 -11.02
CA ASN A 331 2.04 -23.02 -10.29
C ASN A 331 1.82 -22.85 -8.78
N GLU A 332 1.02 -21.87 -8.37
CA GLU A 332 0.86 -21.51 -6.95
C GLU A 332 -0.61 -21.47 -6.56
N SER A 333 -0.93 -21.83 -5.30
CA SER A 333 -2.28 -21.73 -4.75
C SER A 333 -2.57 -20.36 -4.11
N TYR A 334 -1.79 -19.34 -4.47
CA TYR A 334 -1.97 -17.96 -4.00
C TYR A 334 -2.10 -16.97 -5.14
N LEU A 335 -2.73 -15.84 -4.83
CA LEU A 335 -2.85 -14.65 -5.65
C LEU A 335 -1.97 -13.55 -5.07
N LEU A 336 -1.17 -12.88 -5.90
CA LEU A 336 -0.54 -11.62 -5.51
C LEU A 336 -1.52 -10.49 -5.73
N TYR A 337 -1.90 -9.82 -4.65
CA TYR A 337 -2.76 -8.66 -4.70
C TYR A 337 -1.93 -7.39 -4.47
N ARG A 338 -2.00 -6.46 -5.41
CA ARG A 338 -1.37 -5.15 -5.28
C ARG A 338 -2.41 -4.05 -5.42
N PHE A 339 -2.43 -3.15 -4.45
CA PHE A 339 -3.24 -1.96 -4.50
C PHE A 339 -2.35 -0.73 -4.64
N VAL A 340 -2.73 0.18 -5.55
CA VAL A 340 -2.00 1.43 -5.81
C VAL A 340 -2.97 2.59 -5.85
N ILE A 341 -2.62 3.69 -5.16
CA ILE A 341 -3.31 4.97 -5.29
C ILE A 341 -2.38 6.01 -5.88
N VAL A 342 -2.92 6.82 -6.78
CA VAL A 342 -2.25 7.98 -7.37
C VAL A 342 -3.10 9.20 -7.04
N LEU A 343 -2.63 10.00 -6.08
CA LEU A 343 -3.34 11.17 -5.60
C LEU A 343 -2.80 12.46 -6.23
N LYS A 344 -3.74 13.34 -6.58
CA LYS A 344 -3.50 14.70 -7.07
C LYS A 344 -3.80 15.76 -6.01
N GLU A 345 -4.70 15.44 -5.09
CA GLU A 345 -5.10 16.28 -3.96
C GLU A 345 -5.02 15.47 -2.67
N GLU A 346 -5.02 16.16 -1.53
CA GLU A 346 -5.05 15.50 -0.23
C GLU A 346 -6.33 14.68 -0.04
N LEU A 347 -6.19 13.53 0.60
CA LEU A 347 -7.27 12.62 0.93
C LEU A 347 -7.23 12.35 2.44
N GLY A 348 -8.17 12.93 3.18
CA GLY A 348 -8.34 12.68 4.61
C GLY A 348 -9.12 11.38 4.85
N LEU A 349 -8.60 10.48 5.67
CA LEU A 349 -9.21 9.19 6.03
C LEU A 349 -9.43 9.14 7.54
N GLY A 350 -10.58 8.65 8.01
CA GLY A 350 -10.85 8.44 9.45
C GLY A 350 -11.64 9.56 10.13
N ALA A 351 -11.62 9.52 11.47
CA ALA A 351 -12.55 10.18 12.41
C ALA A 351 -12.83 11.69 12.23
N LEU A 352 -11.93 12.43 11.57
CA LEU A 352 -11.98 13.89 11.43
C LEU A 352 -11.83 14.37 9.98
N ALA A 353 -12.01 13.49 8.98
CA ALA A 353 -11.93 13.90 7.58
C ALA A 353 -13.06 14.85 7.11
N GLY A 354 -14.00 15.23 7.98
CA GLY A 354 -15.03 16.23 7.69
C GLY A 354 -15.78 16.69 8.94
N THR A 355 -16.62 17.73 8.82
CA THR A 355 -17.40 18.36 9.90
C THR A 355 -18.67 17.59 10.30
N GLY A 356 -18.81 16.32 9.88
CA GLY A 356 -20.00 15.50 10.14
C GLY A 356 -19.90 14.69 11.44
N GLU A 357 -21.05 14.42 12.08
CA GLU A 357 -21.10 13.50 13.23
C GLU A 357 -20.58 12.11 12.86
N TYR A 358 -19.91 11.49 13.83
CA TYR A 358 -19.11 10.26 13.80
C TYR A 358 -19.90 8.95 13.54
N THR A 359 -20.92 8.98 12.68
CA THR A 359 -21.96 7.95 12.64
C THR A 359 -21.81 6.91 11.52
N ILE A 360 -20.75 6.99 10.72
CA ILE A 360 -20.56 6.12 9.54
C ILE A 360 -19.21 5.40 9.65
N TYR A 361 -19.22 4.24 10.29
CA TYR A 361 -18.06 3.40 10.56
C TYR A 361 -18.00 2.23 9.56
N ASN A 362 -16.92 2.10 8.78
CA ASN A 362 -16.67 1.12 7.70
C ASN A 362 -17.30 -0.28 7.92
N PRO A 363 -17.79 -0.99 6.88
CA PRO A 363 -18.41 -2.32 6.96
C PRO A 363 -17.78 -3.45 7.80
N ALA A 364 -16.53 -3.39 8.27
CA ALA A 364 -16.05 -4.35 9.30
C ALA A 364 -15.62 -3.67 10.61
N GLY A 365 -15.89 -2.38 10.73
CA GLY A 365 -15.55 -1.57 11.87
C GLY A 365 -14.09 -1.12 11.89
N MET A 366 -13.58 -0.59 10.78
CA MET A 366 -12.13 -0.46 10.57
C MET A 366 -11.64 0.95 10.19
N GLY A 367 -12.47 1.97 10.41
CA GLY A 367 -12.18 3.31 9.91
C GLY A 367 -12.14 3.38 8.37
N SER A 368 -11.95 4.58 7.82
CA SER A 368 -12.12 4.86 6.39
C SER A 368 -11.04 4.31 5.45
N PHE A 369 -10.23 3.33 5.88
CA PHE A 369 -9.10 2.78 5.14
C PHE A 369 -8.86 1.32 5.50
N ALA A 370 -8.97 0.40 4.53
CA ALA A 370 -8.67 -1.02 4.75
C ALA A 370 -8.05 -1.66 3.50
N ILE A 371 -6.84 -2.20 3.64
CA ILE A 371 -6.03 -2.77 2.56
C ILE A 371 -5.17 -3.90 3.11
N SER A 372 -5.18 -5.13 2.58
CA SER A 372 -6.26 -5.70 1.76
C SER A 372 -7.45 -6.00 2.66
N HIS A 373 -8.67 -5.94 2.14
CA HIS A 373 -9.88 -6.33 2.87
C HIS A 373 -10.43 -7.63 2.27
N VAL A 374 -10.09 -8.75 2.90
CA VAL A 374 -10.43 -10.12 2.47
C VAL A 374 -11.69 -10.59 3.19
N ALA A 375 -12.68 -11.10 2.46
CA ALA A 375 -13.90 -11.69 2.98
C ALA A 375 -14.01 -13.16 2.57
N VAL A 376 -14.09 -14.03 3.58
CA VAL A 376 -14.06 -15.48 3.42
C VAL A 376 -15.40 -16.07 3.84
N LYS A 377 -16.01 -16.78 2.90
CA LYS A 377 -17.29 -17.48 3.09
C LYS A 377 -17.13 -18.64 4.07
N LYS A 378 -18.02 -18.69 5.06
CA LYS A 378 -18.16 -19.77 6.05
C LYS A 378 -16.92 -20.02 6.93
N ALA A 379 -15.98 -19.09 7.01
CA ALA A 379 -14.88 -19.22 7.95
C ALA A 379 -15.38 -19.05 9.40
N GLU A 380 -15.01 -19.97 10.28
CA GLU A 380 -15.48 -20.06 11.66
C GLU A 380 -14.47 -19.53 12.69
N PHE A 381 -13.20 -19.47 12.33
CA PHE A 381 -12.13 -18.97 13.20
C PHE A 381 -10.95 -18.49 12.37
N PHE A 382 -9.96 -17.92 13.03
CA PHE A 382 -8.72 -17.45 12.45
C PHE A 382 -7.52 -18.12 13.11
N LEU A 383 -6.47 -18.39 12.32
CA LEU A 383 -5.23 -19.03 12.77
C LEU A 383 -4.01 -18.17 12.45
N THR A 384 -3.02 -18.21 13.34
CA THR A 384 -1.67 -17.69 13.11
C THR A 384 -0.67 -18.83 12.91
N PRO A 385 0.55 -18.58 12.39
CA PRO A 385 1.62 -19.58 12.29
C PRO A 385 1.99 -20.22 13.63
N SER A 386 1.77 -19.54 14.76
CA SER A 386 1.97 -20.08 16.11
C SER A 386 0.92 -21.12 16.51
N GLY A 387 -0.18 -21.23 15.75
CA GLY A 387 -1.34 -22.03 16.11
C GLY A 387 -2.32 -21.31 17.05
N GLU A 388 -2.14 -20.00 17.28
CA GLU A 388 -3.11 -19.22 18.05
C GLU A 388 -4.43 -19.13 17.27
N THR A 389 -5.53 -19.36 17.98
CA THR A 389 -6.87 -19.37 17.40
C THR A 389 -7.66 -18.18 17.89
N TYR A 390 -8.26 -17.44 16.95
CA TYR A 390 -9.13 -16.29 17.25
C TYR A 390 -10.50 -16.52 16.63
N ALA A 391 -11.57 -16.13 17.31
CA ALA A 391 -12.92 -16.16 16.74
C ALA A 391 -13.74 -14.93 17.15
N PRO A 392 -13.20 -13.70 16.99
CA PRO A 392 -13.87 -12.50 17.46
C PRO A 392 -15.13 -12.25 16.63
N LEU A 393 -16.24 -12.00 17.32
CA LEU A 393 -17.39 -11.33 16.74
C LEU A 393 -17.10 -9.82 16.62
N TYR A 394 -17.97 -9.09 15.93
CA TYR A 394 -17.93 -7.61 15.95
C TYR A 394 -17.87 -7.10 17.40
N PRO A 395 -16.99 -6.14 17.76
CA PRO A 395 -16.25 -5.24 16.88
C PRO A 395 -14.92 -5.76 16.31
N GLY A 396 -14.62 -7.06 16.46
CA GLY A 396 -13.40 -7.65 15.93
C GLY A 396 -12.20 -7.53 16.89
N LEU A 397 -11.02 -7.92 16.40
CA LEU A 397 -9.75 -7.86 17.11
C LEU A 397 -8.62 -7.49 16.15
N ASP A 398 -7.70 -6.62 16.58
CA ASP A 398 -6.48 -6.31 15.85
C ASP A 398 -5.30 -7.18 16.30
N ILE A 399 -4.57 -7.75 15.35
CA ILE A 399 -3.30 -8.44 15.57
C ILE A 399 -2.19 -7.85 14.68
N PRO A 400 -0.91 -7.90 15.05
CA PRO A 400 0.18 -7.34 14.24
C PRO A 400 0.23 -7.92 12.82
N ALA A 401 0.36 -7.06 11.81
CA ALA A 401 0.37 -7.46 10.40
C ALA A 401 1.71 -8.04 9.91
N GLU A 402 2.71 -8.11 10.79
CA GLU A 402 4.04 -8.66 10.46
C GLU A 402 3.98 -10.17 10.14
N LYS A 403 3.02 -10.89 10.74
CA LYS A 403 2.79 -12.31 10.51
C LYS A 403 1.57 -12.52 9.61
N PRO A 404 1.54 -13.60 8.81
CA PRO A 404 0.34 -13.97 8.09
C PRO A 404 -0.76 -14.46 9.05
N VAL A 405 -2.00 -14.41 8.59
CA VAL A 405 -3.18 -14.91 9.31
C VAL A 405 -4.12 -15.58 8.32
N ALA A 406 -4.80 -16.66 8.74
CA ALA A 406 -5.79 -17.34 7.93
C ALA A 406 -7.19 -17.26 8.54
N ALA A 407 -8.20 -17.10 7.69
CA ALA A 407 -9.60 -17.32 8.02
C ALA A 407 -9.97 -18.74 7.58
N CYS A 408 -10.44 -19.55 8.52
CA CYS A 408 -10.49 -21.01 8.39
C CYS A 408 -11.94 -21.49 8.47
N ILE A 409 -12.34 -22.35 7.54
CA ILE A 409 -13.60 -23.11 7.64
C ILE A 409 -13.39 -24.26 8.64
N ASP A 410 -12.25 -24.92 8.53
CA ASP A 410 -11.75 -25.95 9.42
C ASP A 410 -10.21 -25.89 9.48
N HIS A 411 -9.57 -26.81 10.21
CA HIS A 411 -8.11 -26.83 10.34
C HIS A 411 -7.35 -27.25 9.07
N GLU A 412 -8.07 -27.71 8.03
CA GLU A 412 -7.50 -28.17 6.76
C GLU A 412 -7.87 -27.28 5.55
N THR A 413 -8.79 -26.33 5.76
CA THR A 413 -9.41 -25.55 4.70
C THR A 413 -9.58 -24.10 5.13
N GLY A 414 -8.95 -23.18 4.40
CA GLY A 414 -9.00 -21.76 4.73
C GLY A 414 -8.32 -20.87 3.70
N VAL A 415 -8.29 -19.58 4.00
CA VAL A 415 -7.63 -18.57 3.19
C VAL A 415 -6.69 -17.78 4.08
N TYR A 416 -5.42 -17.70 3.69
CA TYR A 416 -4.44 -16.85 4.37
C TYR A 416 -4.20 -15.54 3.63
N VAL A 417 -3.77 -14.52 4.38
CA VAL A 417 -3.21 -13.28 3.86
C VAL A 417 -1.85 -13.00 4.49
N ALA A 418 -0.89 -12.55 3.68
CA ALA A 418 0.46 -12.18 4.11
C ALA A 418 0.86 -10.83 3.49
N LEU A 419 1.46 -9.94 4.28
CA LEU A 419 1.95 -8.64 3.82
C LEU A 419 3.36 -8.76 3.23
N LEU A 420 3.49 -8.52 1.92
CA LEU A 420 4.77 -8.61 1.19
C LEU A 420 5.50 -7.27 1.14
N SER A 421 4.74 -6.22 0.84
CA SER A 421 5.24 -4.86 0.71
C SER A 421 4.22 -3.87 1.28
N ASN A 422 4.73 -2.86 1.98
CA ASN A 422 3.94 -1.86 2.66
C ASN A 422 4.29 -0.47 2.15
N ASP A 423 3.34 0.46 2.21
CA ASP A 423 3.68 1.86 1.95
C ASP A 423 4.48 2.43 3.12
N PRO A 424 5.65 3.05 2.91
CA PRO A 424 6.49 3.51 4.00
C PRO A 424 5.95 4.76 4.74
N VAL A 425 4.99 5.48 4.16
CA VAL A 425 4.34 6.64 4.79
C VAL A 425 3.02 6.22 5.44
N HIS A 426 2.27 5.35 4.78
CA HIS A 426 0.98 4.85 5.27
C HIS A 426 0.96 3.33 5.45
N PRO A 427 1.73 2.79 6.40
CA PRO A 427 1.87 1.36 6.54
C PRO A 427 0.64 0.71 7.20
N ILE A 428 0.26 -0.45 6.67
CA ILE A 428 -0.58 -1.43 7.37
C ILE A 428 0.21 -1.91 8.60
N GLY A 429 -0.34 -1.70 9.80
CA GLY A 429 0.28 -2.14 11.05
C GLY A 429 -0.36 -3.40 11.61
N TYR A 430 -1.65 -3.63 11.31
CA TYR A 430 -2.45 -4.68 11.94
C TYR A 430 -3.38 -5.36 10.95
N TRP A 431 -3.65 -6.64 11.18
CA TRP A 431 -4.79 -7.35 10.62
C TRP A 431 -5.95 -7.24 11.60
N HIS A 432 -7.02 -6.62 11.17
CA HIS A 432 -8.29 -6.63 11.86
C HIS A 432 -9.09 -7.88 11.48
N LEU A 433 -9.52 -8.64 12.48
CA LEU A 433 -10.23 -9.91 12.34
C LEU A 433 -11.66 -9.77 12.86
N SER A 434 -12.65 -10.17 12.07
CA SER A 434 -14.05 -10.24 12.53
C SER A 434 -14.81 -11.35 11.82
N ARG A 435 -15.56 -12.15 12.57
CA ARG A 435 -16.44 -13.21 12.02
C ARG A 435 -17.73 -12.71 11.40
N GLN A 436 -18.00 -11.41 11.46
CA GLN A 436 -19.25 -10.84 10.95
C GLN A 436 -19.06 -9.43 10.42
N LYS A 437 -19.85 -9.08 9.40
CA LYS A 437 -19.88 -7.73 8.83
C LYS A 437 -20.68 -6.79 9.74
N PHE A 438 -20.29 -5.53 9.82
CA PHE A 438 -21.03 -4.51 10.56
C PHE A 438 -22.46 -4.33 9.98
N PRO A 439 -23.52 -4.38 10.81
CA PRO A 439 -24.92 -4.35 10.37
C PRO A 439 -25.43 -2.91 10.18
N TRP A 440 -25.08 -2.31 9.05
CA TRP A 440 -25.43 -0.95 8.67
C TRP A 440 -26.94 -0.59 8.69
N HIS A 441 -27.84 -1.56 8.54
CA HIS A 441 -29.30 -1.29 8.43
C HIS A 441 -29.95 -0.91 9.77
N ILE A 442 -29.25 -1.07 10.90
CA ILE A 442 -29.75 -0.76 12.25
C ILE A 442 -29.86 0.76 12.49
N TRP A 443 -29.24 1.60 11.65
CA TRP A 443 -29.21 3.05 11.88
C TRP A 443 -30.43 3.83 11.35
N LYS A 444 -31.46 3.16 10.81
CA LYS A 444 -32.77 3.78 10.56
C LYS A 444 -33.77 3.61 11.72
N GLY A 445 -33.39 2.94 12.82
CA GLY A 445 -34.19 2.78 14.03
C GLY A 445 -33.49 1.90 15.06
N ASP A 446 -33.19 2.49 16.22
CA ASP A 446 -32.63 1.91 17.45
C ASP A 446 -31.15 1.46 17.48
N LYS A 447 -30.41 2.00 18.45
CA LYS A 447 -29.01 1.63 18.75
C LYS A 447 -28.96 0.19 19.30
N PRO A 448 -28.00 -0.65 18.87
CA PRO A 448 -27.86 -2.00 19.43
C PRO A 448 -27.40 -1.93 20.90
N SER A 449 -28.02 -2.77 21.75
CA SER A 449 -27.57 -2.99 23.13
C SER A 449 -26.32 -3.88 23.15
N PRO A 450 -25.24 -3.50 23.88
CA PRO A 450 -24.01 -4.29 23.97
C PRO A 450 -24.17 -5.63 24.73
N SER A 451 -25.32 -5.88 25.37
CA SER A 451 -25.57 -7.10 26.16
C SER A 451 -26.18 -8.28 25.39
N THR A 452 -26.50 -8.12 24.10
CA THR A 452 -26.97 -9.22 23.25
C THR A 452 -25.94 -9.46 22.15
N SER A 453 -25.10 -10.48 22.33
CA SER A 453 -24.15 -11.01 21.34
C SER A 453 -24.82 -11.55 20.07
N GLU A 454 -26.14 -11.49 19.97
CA GLU A 454 -26.87 -11.57 18.73
C GLU A 454 -27.31 -10.16 18.33
N ILE A 455 -26.60 -9.58 17.36
CA ILE A 455 -27.04 -8.35 16.72
C ILE A 455 -28.31 -8.69 15.90
N GLY A 456 -29.45 -8.64 16.57
CA GLY A 456 -30.82 -8.61 16.04
C GLY A 456 -31.11 -9.48 14.81
N GLY A 457 -30.95 -10.80 14.84
CA GLY A 457 -31.64 -11.69 13.88
C GLY A 457 -31.36 -11.54 12.38
N TYR A 458 -30.36 -10.77 11.93
CA TYR A 458 -30.11 -10.58 10.50
C TYR A 458 -29.13 -11.63 9.95
N GLU A 459 -29.66 -12.63 9.22
CA GLU A 459 -28.90 -13.77 8.67
C GLU A 459 -27.80 -13.38 7.66
N TYR A 460 -27.90 -12.20 7.03
CA TYR A 460 -27.16 -11.87 5.82
C TYR A 460 -25.64 -11.64 6.00
N ALA A 461 -25.19 -11.27 7.20
CA ALA A 461 -23.81 -10.86 7.49
C ALA A 461 -22.99 -11.89 8.30
N LYS A 462 -23.60 -13.02 8.66
CA LYS A 462 -23.01 -14.06 9.52
C LYS A 462 -22.16 -15.08 8.75
N ASP A 463 -22.29 -15.13 7.42
CA ASP A 463 -21.61 -16.14 6.60
C ASP A 463 -20.30 -15.68 5.98
N LEU A 464 -19.84 -14.48 6.33
CA LEU A 464 -18.56 -13.91 5.90
C LEU A 464 -17.72 -13.50 7.11
N SER A 465 -16.49 -13.99 7.13
CA SER A 465 -15.45 -13.54 8.05
C SER A 465 -14.45 -12.66 7.31
N PHE A 466 -13.93 -11.64 7.98
CA PHE A 466 -13.11 -10.59 7.40
C PHE A 466 -11.73 -10.57 8.01
N ILE A 467 -10.73 -10.44 7.15
CA ILE A 467 -9.38 -10.02 7.51
C ILE A 467 -9.11 -8.73 6.76
N ALA A 468 -8.80 -7.66 7.48
CA ALA A 468 -8.42 -6.41 6.81
C ALA A 468 -7.14 -5.79 7.36
N GLY A 469 -6.26 -5.36 6.47
CA GLY A 469 -5.10 -4.60 6.88
C GLY A 469 -5.50 -3.16 7.21
N VAL A 470 -5.21 -2.72 8.44
CA VAL A 470 -5.50 -1.38 8.92
C VAL A 470 -4.22 -0.60 9.18
N HIS A 471 -4.30 0.72 9.02
CA HIS A 471 -3.16 1.60 9.22
C HIS A 471 -2.64 1.50 10.67
N LYS A 472 -1.33 1.57 10.88
CA LYS A 472 -0.70 1.50 12.24
C LYS A 472 -1.17 2.55 13.26
N TYR A 473 -1.94 3.54 12.82
CA TYR A 473 -2.48 4.64 13.65
C TYR A 473 -4.01 4.62 13.69
N MET A 474 -4.65 3.61 13.11
CA MET A 474 -6.09 3.44 13.03
C MET A 474 -6.52 2.14 13.71
N LEU A 475 -6.08 1.94 14.95
CA LEU A 475 -6.44 0.78 15.76
C LEU A 475 -7.94 0.75 16.07
N CYS A 476 -8.52 -0.44 15.99
CA CYS A 476 -9.91 -0.77 16.22
C CYS A 476 -10.02 -1.48 17.57
N TYR A 477 -10.54 -0.76 18.56
CA TYR A 477 -10.99 -1.30 19.86
C TYR A 477 -10.03 -2.26 20.57
N VAL A 478 -8.95 -1.73 21.13
CA VAL A 478 -8.34 -2.36 22.31
C VAL A 478 -9.09 -1.85 23.55
N GLU A 479 -9.28 -2.69 24.56
CA GLU A 479 -9.93 -2.42 25.85
C GLU A 479 -9.25 -1.31 26.70
N GLN A 480 -9.04 -0.12 26.15
CA GLN A 480 -8.35 0.98 26.81
C GLN A 480 -9.19 2.26 26.74
N ARG A 481 -9.74 2.62 27.90
CA ARG A 481 -10.51 3.85 28.16
C ARG A 481 -9.69 5.14 28.03
N SER A 482 -8.50 5.12 27.44
CA SER A 482 -7.59 6.27 27.44
C SER A 482 -6.59 6.28 26.28
N ASP A 483 -6.94 5.77 25.10
CA ASP A 483 -5.99 5.78 23.99
C ASP A 483 -6.04 7.13 23.22
N PRO A 484 -4.97 7.96 23.24
CA PRO A 484 -4.94 9.28 22.59
C PRO A 484 -5.16 9.25 21.07
N TRP A 485 -5.13 8.06 20.44
CA TRP A 485 -5.30 7.87 18.99
C TRP A 485 -6.75 7.89 18.51
N ARG A 486 -7.75 7.96 19.41
CA ARG A 486 -9.16 8.26 19.06
C ARG A 486 -9.34 9.62 18.37
N ARG A 487 -8.29 10.44 18.25
CA ARG A 487 -8.32 11.79 17.67
C ARG A 487 -7.72 11.93 16.26
N GLY A 488 -7.22 10.88 15.61
CA GLY A 488 -6.49 11.04 14.34
C GLY A 488 -7.21 10.45 13.13
N GLY A 489 -7.77 11.29 12.25
CA GLY A 489 -7.77 10.94 10.85
C GLY A 489 -6.34 10.98 10.30
N ILE A 490 -6.03 10.18 9.28
CA ILE A 490 -4.78 10.33 8.51
C ILE A 490 -5.07 11.19 7.28
N VAL A 491 -4.10 12.00 6.86
CA VAL A 491 -4.17 12.71 5.58
C VAL A 491 -3.14 12.11 4.66
N ILE A 492 -3.58 11.52 3.55
CA ILE A 492 -2.71 11.09 2.46
C ILE A 492 -2.52 12.27 1.52
N ARG A 493 -1.28 12.67 1.30
CA ARG A 493 -0.91 13.80 0.45
C ARG A 493 -0.87 13.41 -1.04
N PRO A 494 -0.77 14.38 -1.97
CA PRO A 494 -0.49 14.08 -3.37
C PRO A 494 0.75 13.20 -3.54
N GLY A 495 0.65 12.16 -4.36
CA GLY A 495 1.71 11.16 -4.45
C GLY A 495 1.26 9.83 -5.06
N THR A 496 2.12 8.82 -4.94
CA THR A 496 1.81 7.45 -5.34
C THR A 496 2.14 6.52 -4.19
N TYR A 497 1.15 5.75 -3.77
CA TYR A 497 1.22 4.88 -2.59
C TYR A 497 0.76 3.49 -2.98
N SER A 498 1.35 2.47 -2.36
CA SER A 498 1.07 1.09 -2.75
C SER A 498 1.36 0.08 -1.67
N TRP A 499 0.61 -1.01 -1.71
CA TRP A 499 0.68 -2.14 -0.80
C TRP A 499 0.57 -3.43 -1.62
N MET A 500 1.27 -4.48 -1.19
CA MET A 500 1.22 -5.78 -1.84
C MET A 500 1.09 -6.89 -0.81
N THR A 501 0.14 -7.79 -1.03
CA THR A 501 -0.14 -8.95 -0.19
C THR A 501 -0.19 -10.22 -1.04
N ALA A 502 0.10 -11.36 -0.41
CA ALA A 502 -0.23 -12.67 -0.95
C ALA A 502 -1.51 -13.16 -0.27
N VAL A 503 -2.46 -13.66 -1.06
CA VAL A 503 -3.70 -14.27 -0.57
C VAL A 503 -3.80 -15.68 -1.10
N GLY A 504 -3.69 -16.67 -0.23
CA GLY A 504 -3.61 -18.08 -0.60
C GLY A 504 -4.79 -18.92 -0.16
N ALA A 505 -5.17 -19.88 -0.99
CA ALA A 505 -6.13 -20.92 -0.66
C ALA A 505 -5.41 -22.14 -0.09
N VAL A 506 -5.93 -22.64 1.03
CA VAL A 506 -5.55 -23.92 1.62
C VAL A 506 -6.76 -24.85 1.54
N VAL A 507 -6.58 -26.02 0.92
CA VAL A 507 -7.65 -26.99 0.68
C VAL A 507 -7.17 -28.38 1.03
N LYS A 508 -7.78 -29.01 2.03
CA LYS A 508 -7.45 -30.37 2.51
C LYS A 508 -5.98 -30.52 2.92
N LYS A 509 -5.43 -29.50 3.59
CA LYS A 509 -4.07 -29.49 4.14
C LYS A 509 -4.02 -28.74 5.44
N ASP A 510 -3.19 -29.17 6.38
CA ASP A 510 -3.00 -28.48 7.67
C ASP A 510 -2.68 -26.99 7.47
N VAL A 511 -3.63 -26.13 7.87
CA VAL A 511 -3.57 -24.68 7.65
C VAL A 511 -2.39 -24.06 8.41
N VAL A 512 -2.07 -24.56 9.60
CA VAL A 512 -0.94 -24.03 10.40
C VAL A 512 0.39 -24.30 9.69
N SER A 513 0.58 -25.49 9.13
CA SER A 513 1.78 -25.85 8.37
C SER A 513 1.91 -25.01 7.10
N GLU A 514 0.81 -24.78 6.37
CA GLU A 514 0.81 -23.91 5.19
C GLU A 514 1.09 -22.44 5.56
N LEU A 515 0.54 -21.94 6.67
CA LEU A 515 0.87 -20.60 7.21
C LEU A 515 2.35 -20.46 7.55
N LYS A 516 2.95 -21.47 8.21
CA LYS A 516 4.40 -21.49 8.49
C LYS A 516 5.23 -21.53 7.21
N SER A 517 4.78 -22.30 6.20
CA SER A 517 5.43 -22.37 4.90
C SER A 517 5.39 -21.01 4.19
N ALA A 518 4.23 -20.37 4.16
CA ALA A 518 4.05 -19.03 3.59
C ALA A 518 4.87 -17.98 4.34
N GLU A 519 4.83 -17.96 5.67
CA GLU A 519 5.67 -17.09 6.50
C GLU A 519 7.14 -17.28 6.14
N ASN A 520 7.62 -18.53 6.11
CA ASN A 520 8.99 -18.84 5.73
C ASN A 520 9.33 -18.34 4.31
N TYR A 521 8.46 -18.59 3.33
CA TYR A 521 8.68 -18.19 1.94
C TYR A 521 8.79 -16.66 1.80
N PHE A 522 7.92 -15.91 2.47
CA PHE A 522 7.88 -14.45 2.35
C PHE A 522 8.85 -13.70 3.28
N THR A 523 9.27 -14.30 4.40
CA THR A 523 10.16 -13.65 5.38
C THR A 523 11.62 -14.09 5.31
N LYS A 524 11.92 -15.32 4.85
CA LYS A 524 13.31 -15.82 4.79
C LYS A 524 14.09 -15.33 3.58
N ILE A 525 13.42 -14.76 2.58
CA ILE A 525 14.06 -14.04 1.48
C ILE A 525 14.14 -12.57 1.83
N VAL A 526 15.34 -12.15 2.24
CA VAL A 526 15.64 -10.75 2.53
C VAL A 526 16.24 -10.11 1.28
N ILE A 527 15.68 -8.97 0.86
CA ILE A 527 16.24 -8.17 -0.22
C ILE A 527 17.15 -7.11 0.39
N GLU A 528 18.43 -7.13 0.01
CA GLU A 528 19.43 -6.18 0.46
C GLU A 528 19.93 -5.33 -0.72
N PRO A 529 20.36 -4.07 -0.47
CA PRO A 529 21.09 -3.31 -1.48
C PRO A 529 22.40 -4.04 -1.78
N ALA A 530 22.64 -4.39 -3.05
CA ALA A 530 23.97 -4.86 -3.44
C ALA A 530 24.89 -3.64 -3.73
N PRO A 531 26.17 -3.69 -3.33
CA PRO A 531 27.14 -2.63 -3.58
C PRO A 531 27.45 -2.42 -5.08
#